data_AF-A0A353RLA9-F1
#
_entry.id   AF-A0A353RLA9-F1
#
_cell.length_a   1.000
_cell.length_b   1.000
_cell.length_c   1.000
_cell.angle_alpha   90.00
_cell.angle_beta   90.00
_cell.angle_gamma   90.00
#
_symmetry.space_group_name_H-M   'P 1'
#
loop_
_entity.id
_entity.type
_entity.pdbx_description
1 polymer ?
#
loop_
_entity_poly.entity_id
_entity_poly.type
_entity_poly.pdbx_seq_one_letter_code
_entity_poly.pdbx_strand_id
1 'polypeptide(L)'
;MVFKMNNTEKKINEKFVTVLTATFGYEIAIIRGKLESEGITCFVQDELTVQVNPFYSNAIGGVKLQVRESNLNQAIEILKETGYIKDDNLQSPEELSRFENYSDVQEEVNDEAKIFCPFCGSNEVVKSKKAGWFFLTTSILFATPTPFFQKRYYCFDCKKEFKQKRK
;
A
#
# COMPACT_ATOMS: atom_id res chain seq x y z
N MET A 1 2.57 59.62 -17.42
CA MET A 1 3.03 58.98 -16.17
C MET A 1 3.23 57.50 -16.45
N VAL A 2 4.48 57.06 -16.44
CA VAL A 2 4.87 55.67 -16.74
C VAL A 2 4.99 54.92 -15.41
N PHE A 3 4.02 54.08 -15.06
CA PHE A 3 4.17 53.12 -13.98
C PHE A 3 4.83 51.85 -14.54
N LYS A 4 6.15 51.88 -14.63
CA LYS A 4 6.97 50.67 -14.67
C LYS A 4 6.96 50.07 -13.27
N MET A 5 6.08 49.11 -13.03
CA MET A 5 6.24 48.17 -11.91
C MET A 5 6.92 46.92 -12.46
N ASN A 6 8.23 47.05 -12.65
CA ASN A 6 9.14 45.94 -12.83
C ASN A 6 9.60 45.55 -11.43
N ASN A 7 9.18 44.42 -10.90
CA ASN A 7 10.07 43.70 -9.99
C ASN A 7 9.75 42.20 -9.96
N THR A 8 10.62 41.48 -10.67
CA THR A 8 11.07 40.12 -10.38
C THR A 8 10.02 39.02 -10.37
N GLU A 9 9.98 38.33 -11.52
CA GLU A 9 10.10 36.88 -11.63
C GLU A 9 11.03 36.30 -10.54
N LYS A 10 10.56 36.24 -9.29
CA LYS A 10 11.19 35.42 -8.28
C LYS A 10 10.78 34.00 -8.63
N LYS A 11 11.53 33.39 -9.54
CA LYS A 11 11.53 31.96 -9.83
C LYS A 11 12.07 31.28 -8.57
N ILE A 12 11.26 31.30 -7.51
CA ILE A 12 11.55 30.54 -6.30
C ILE A 12 11.47 29.10 -6.77
N ASN A 13 12.59 28.40 -6.68
CA ASN A 13 12.63 26.96 -6.80
C ASN A 13 11.82 26.43 -5.59
N GLU A 14 10.49 26.43 -5.71
CA GLU A 14 9.59 26.05 -4.62
C GLU A 14 9.66 24.55 -4.46
N LYS A 15 10.56 24.12 -3.58
CA LYS A 15 10.74 22.73 -3.21
C LYS A 15 9.56 22.30 -2.34
N PHE A 16 8.86 21.28 -2.80
CA PHE A 16 7.82 20.61 -2.04
C PHE A 16 8.45 19.49 -1.20
N VAL A 17 7.99 19.37 0.04
CA VAL A 17 8.46 18.36 0.99
C VAL A 17 7.25 17.60 1.52
N THR A 18 7.35 16.27 1.55
CA THR A 18 6.31 15.40 2.10
C THR A 18 6.28 15.52 3.63
N VAL A 19 5.12 15.88 4.17
CA VAL A 19 4.89 15.98 5.62
C VAL A 19 4.20 14.76 6.20
N LEU A 20 3.35 14.11 5.40
CA LEU A 20 2.57 12.97 5.82
C LEU A 20 2.35 12.02 4.64
N THR A 21 2.34 10.72 4.93
CA THR A 21 2.01 9.67 3.96
C THR A 21 0.91 8.80 4.56
N ALA A 22 -0.13 8.52 3.80
CA ALA A 22 -1.26 7.72 4.24
C ALA A 22 -1.59 6.64 3.21
N THR A 23 -2.29 5.59 3.64
CA THR A 23 -2.65 4.49 2.74
C THR A 23 -3.83 4.88 1.84
N PHE A 24 -4.72 5.74 2.35
CA PHE A 24 -5.93 6.13 1.66
C PHE A 24 -6.01 7.65 1.43
N GLY A 25 -6.67 8.07 0.34
CA GLY A 25 -6.81 9.48 0.00
C GLY A 25 -7.68 10.29 0.96
N TYR A 26 -8.69 9.67 1.59
CA TYR A 26 -9.60 10.39 2.50
C TYR A 26 -8.91 10.87 3.78
N GLU A 27 -7.92 10.13 4.28
CA GLU A 27 -7.12 10.51 5.45
C GLU A 27 -6.37 11.82 5.16
N ILE A 28 -5.79 11.91 3.95
CA ILE A 28 -5.09 13.12 3.50
C ILE A 28 -6.07 14.26 3.26
N ALA A 29 -7.27 14.02 2.73
CA ALA A 29 -8.24 15.06 2.41
C ALA A 29 -8.67 15.87 3.65
N ILE A 30 -8.87 15.21 4.79
CA ILE A 30 -9.24 15.87 6.06
C ILE A 30 -8.10 16.79 6.52
N ILE A 31 -6.87 16.27 6.49
CA ILE A 31 -5.67 16.97 6.94
C ILE A 31 -5.34 18.14 6.02
N ARG A 32 -5.50 17.94 4.71
CA ARG A 32 -5.39 18.96 3.68
C ARG A 32 -6.35 20.13 3.97
N GLY A 33 -7.62 19.85 4.22
CA GLY A 33 -8.62 20.87 4.53
C GLY A 33 -8.26 21.69 5.78
N LYS A 34 -7.68 21.05 6.79
CA LYS A 34 -7.20 21.74 7.99
C LYS A 34 -5.99 22.64 7.68
N LEU A 35 -4.98 22.15 6.97
CA LEU A 35 -3.81 22.96 6.60
C LEU A 35 -4.20 24.13 5.68
N GLU A 36 -5.10 23.91 4.72
CA GLU A 36 -5.61 24.99 3.85
C GLU A 36 -6.40 26.04 4.63
N SER A 37 -7.13 25.64 5.68
CA SER A 37 -7.85 26.58 6.56
C SER A 37 -6.91 27.49 7.35
N GLU A 38 -5.70 27.02 7.66
CA GLU A 38 -4.62 27.81 8.30
C GLU A 38 -3.80 28.60 7.26
N GLY A 39 -4.19 28.60 5.98
CA GLY A 39 -3.52 29.32 4.90
C GLY A 39 -2.28 28.62 4.33
N ILE A 40 -2.07 27.34 4.63
CA ILE A 40 -0.93 26.57 4.13
C ILE A 40 -1.29 25.89 2.80
N THR A 41 -0.60 26.29 1.72
CA THR A 41 -0.72 25.61 0.43
C THR A 41 -0.11 24.21 0.50
N CYS A 42 -0.93 23.20 0.21
CA CYS A 42 -0.52 21.81 0.17
C CYS A 42 -0.86 21.16 -1.17
N PHE A 43 -0.10 20.14 -1.52
CA PHE A 43 -0.25 19.35 -2.73
C PHE A 43 -0.33 17.88 -2.35
N VAL A 44 -1.24 17.14 -2.98
CA VAL A 44 -1.40 15.71 -2.73
C VAL A 44 -0.88 14.94 -3.94
N GLN A 45 0.13 14.11 -3.70
CA GLN A 45 0.72 13.23 -4.70
C GLN A 45 0.12 11.82 -4.58
N ASP A 46 -0.04 11.14 -5.73
CA ASP A 46 -0.47 9.74 -5.85
C ASP A 46 -1.95 9.45 -5.46
N GLU A 47 -2.75 10.48 -5.13
CA GLU A 47 -4.16 10.32 -4.72
C GLU A 47 -5.03 9.63 -5.77
N LEU A 48 -5.01 10.14 -7.01
CA LEU A 48 -5.83 9.61 -8.10
C LEU A 48 -5.41 8.19 -8.50
N THR A 49 -4.13 7.88 -8.40
CA THR A 49 -3.60 6.54 -8.72
C THR A 49 -4.10 5.51 -7.71
N VAL A 50 -4.07 5.84 -6.41
CA VAL A 50 -4.60 4.98 -5.35
C VAL A 50 -6.13 4.84 -5.44
N GLN A 51 -6.85 5.89 -5.85
CA GLN A 51 -8.30 5.82 -6.08
C GLN A 51 -8.68 4.84 -7.20
N VAL A 52 -7.91 4.81 -8.29
CA VAL A 52 -8.19 3.89 -9.42
C VAL A 52 -7.87 2.44 -9.06
N ASN A 53 -6.79 2.20 -8.31
CA ASN A 53 -6.46 0.86 -7.83
C ASN A 53 -5.76 0.92 -6.45
N PRO A 54 -6.49 0.57 -5.37
CA PRO A 54 -5.97 0.60 -4.01
C PRO A 54 -4.74 -0.27 -3.78
N PHE A 55 -4.55 -1.36 -4.54
CA PHE A 55 -3.39 -2.24 -4.38
C PHE A 55 -2.05 -1.57 -4.75
N TYR A 56 -2.08 -0.46 -5.51
CA TYR A 56 -0.87 0.27 -5.85
C TYR A 56 -0.32 1.14 -4.70
N SER A 57 -1.10 1.41 -3.65
CA SER A 57 -0.66 2.20 -2.50
C SER A 57 0.62 1.62 -1.86
N ASN A 58 0.70 0.30 -1.72
CA ASN A 58 1.88 -0.38 -1.16
C ASN A 58 3.11 -0.35 -2.09
N ALA A 59 2.90 -0.31 -3.41
CA ALA A 59 4.00 -0.28 -4.38
C ALA A 59 4.56 1.14 -4.59
N ILE A 60 3.73 2.17 -4.42
CA ILE A 60 4.07 3.59 -4.63
C ILE A 60 4.47 4.28 -3.30
N GLY A 61 4.14 3.66 -2.17
CA GLY A 61 4.43 4.18 -0.84
C GLY A 61 3.38 5.18 -0.37
N GLY A 62 2.10 4.93 -0.64
CA GLY A 62 0.97 5.70 -0.14
C GLY A 62 0.68 7.02 -0.88
N VAL A 63 -0.40 7.66 -0.46
CA VAL A 63 -0.79 9.02 -0.84
C VAL A 63 0.02 10.00 0.00
N LYS A 64 0.75 10.90 -0.64
CA LYS A 64 1.72 11.79 0.02
C LYS A 64 1.19 13.21 0.06
N LEU A 65 1.10 13.79 1.25
CA LEU A 65 0.79 15.19 1.45
C LEU A 65 2.08 16.01 1.48
N GLN A 66 2.19 16.97 0.58
CA GLN A 66 3.35 17.83 0.42
C GLN A 66 3.00 19.27 0.73
N VAL A 67 3.92 19.97 1.39
CA VAL A 67 3.83 21.41 1.64
C VAL A 67 5.08 22.10 1.10
N ARG A 68 4.99 23.42 0.92
CA ARG A 68 6.18 24.23 0.60
C ARG A 68 7.18 24.13 1.74
N GLU A 69 8.47 24.06 1.42
CA GLU A 69 9.55 24.03 2.41
C GLU A 69 9.48 25.23 3.39
N SER A 70 8.99 26.38 2.94
CA SER A 70 8.76 27.57 3.79
C SER A 70 7.76 27.36 4.92
N ASN A 71 6.78 26.47 4.72
CA ASN A 71 5.66 26.26 5.64
C ASN A 71 5.78 24.92 6.38
N LEU A 72 6.91 24.22 6.23
CA LEU A 72 7.14 22.91 6.82
C LEU A 72 6.96 22.92 8.34
N ASN A 73 7.59 23.89 9.02
CA ASN A 73 7.54 23.98 10.48
C ASN A 73 6.11 24.22 11.00
N GLN A 74 5.38 25.13 10.34
CA GLN A 74 3.99 25.42 10.69
C GLN A 74 3.09 24.21 10.46
N ALA A 75 3.28 23.51 9.33
CA ALA A 75 2.52 22.30 9.03
C ALA A 75 2.77 21.21 10.09
N ILE A 76 4.02 20.99 10.50
CA ILE A 76 4.34 20.04 11.57
C ILE A 76 3.69 20.43 12.90
N GLU A 77 3.72 21.70 13.26
CA GLU A 77 3.11 22.20 14.50
C GLU A 77 1.59 21.93 14.54
N ILE A 78 0.87 22.30 13.48
CA ILE A 78 -0.57 22.05 13.36
C ILE A 78 -0.87 20.55 13.41
N LEU A 79 -0.06 19.72 12.75
CA LEU A 79 -0.25 18.26 12.72
C LEU A 79 -0.02 17.61 14.09
N LYS A 80 0.87 18.17 14.91
CA LYS A 80 1.08 17.73 16.30
C LYS A 80 -0.07 18.17 17.20
N GLU A 81 -0.52 19.42 17.09
CA GLU A 81 -1.66 19.94 17.85
C GLU A 81 -2.95 19.12 17.61
N THR A 82 -3.16 18.73 16.36
CA THR A 82 -4.33 17.96 15.94
C THR A 82 -4.20 16.45 16.17
N GLY A 83 -3.01 15.98 16.58
CA GLY A 83 -2.75 14.58 16.88
C GLY A 83 -2.59 13.67 15.65
N TYR A 84 -2.50 14.22 14.44
CA TYR A 84 -2.24 13.45 13.22
C TYR A 84 -0.79 12.97 13.11
N ILE A 85 0.14 13.69 13.76
CA ILE A 85 1.53 13.25 13.95
C ILE A 85 1.74 13.07 15.45
N LYS A 86 1.94 11.82 15.87
CA LYS A 86 2.47 11.49 17.20
C LYS A 86 4.00 11.46 17.06
N ASP A 87 4.71 12.21 17.90
CA ASP A 87 6.17 12.10 18.00
C ASP A 87 6.49 10.69 18.51
N ASP A 88 6.67 9.77 17.57
CA ASP A 88 7.58 8.63 17.62
C ASP A 88 7.28 7.74 16.41
N ASN A 89 8.32 7.46 15.62
CA ASN A 89 8.32 6.35 14.70
C ASN A 89 8.03 5.06 15.47
N LEU A 90 6.78 4.60 15.56
CA LEU A 90 6.41 3.20 15.79
C LEU A 90 4.94 3.04 15.40
N GLN A 91 4.69 2.26 14.34
CA GLN A 91 3.36 1.77 13.99
C GLN A 91 2.77 1.07 15.23
N SER A 92 1.74 1.65 15.85
CA SER A 92 0.89 0.93 16.80
C SER A 92 -0.41 0.52 16.07
N PRO A 93 -0.66 -0.78 15.86
CA PRO A 93 -1.78 -1.32 15.08
C PRO A 93 -3.21 -1.09 15.62
N GLU A 94 -3.44 -0.14 16.52
CA GLU A 94 -4.62 -0.22 17.41
C GLU A 94 -5.88 0.50 16.89
N GLU A 95 -5.77 1.48 15.99
CA GLU A 95 -6.95 2.21 15.48
C GLU A 95 -7.66 1.49 14.31
N LEU A 96 -7.03 0.45 13.75
CA LEU A 96 -7.60 -0.37 12.65
C LEU A 96 -8.80 -1.24 13.09
N SER A 97 -8.98 -1.45 14.40
CA SER A 97 -9.99 -2.35 14.95
C SER A 97 -11.43 -1.78 14.95
N ARG A 98 -11.62 -0.48 14.66
CA ARG A 98 -12.94 0.15 14.72
C ARG A 98 -13.65 0.25 13.37
N PHE A 99 -12.94 0.16 12.25
CA PHE A 99 -13.51 0.32 10.91
C PHE A 99 -13.79 -1.00 10.16
N GLU A 100 -13.39 -2.15 10.72
CA GLU A 100 -13.61 -3.47 10.08
C GLU A 100 -15.08 -3.96 10.11
N ASN A 101 -16.02 -3.21 10.72
CA ASN A 101 -17.44 -3.59 10.76
C ASN A 101 -18.30 -2.91 9.68
N TYR A 102 -17.76 -2.76 8.46
CA TYR A 102 -18.56 -2.44 7.27
C TYR A 102 -18.34 -3.50 6.19
N SER A 103 -18.55 -4.76 6.58
CA SER A 103 -18.63 -5.88 5.66
C SER A 103 -20.02 -5.90 5.00
N ASP A 104 -20.20 -5.12 3.95
CA ASP A 104 -21.08 -5.48 2.85
C ASP A 104 -20.43 -5.09 1.51
N VAL A 105 -19.37 -5.81 1.18
CA VAL A 105 -18.97 -6.02 -0.21
C VAL A 105 -18.77 -7.52 -0.33
N GLN A 106 -19.59 -8.15 -1.18
CA GLN A 106 -19.61 -9.59 -1.40
C GLN A 106 -18.23 -10.08 -1.86
N GLU A 107 -17.44 -10.66 -0.97
CA GLU A 107 -16.39 -11.58 -1.37
C GLU A 107 -17.04 -12.92 -1.72
N GLU A 108 -16.80 -13.35 -2.96
CA GLU A 108 -17.06 -14.71 -3.41
C GLU A 108 -16.33 -15.68 -2.46
N VAL A 109 -17.08 -16.28 -1.54
CA VAL A 109 -16.60 -17.36 -0.66
C VAL A 109 -16.31 -18.57 -1.54
N ASN A 110 -15.06 -18.67 -2.00
CA ASN A 110 -14.55 -19.87 -2.64
C ASN A 110 -14.25 -20.89 -1.55
N ASP A 111 -14.94 -22.03 -1.57
CA ASP A 111 -14.78 -23.17 -0.69
C ASP A 111 -13.32 -23.71 -0.67
N GLU A 112 -12.45 -23.07 0.10
CA GLU A 112 -11.12 -23.60 0.41
C GLU A 112 -11.27 -24.69 1.47
N ALA A 113 -11.49 -25.93 1.03
CA ALA A 113 -11.42 -27.11 1.89
C ALA A 113 -10.12 -27.09 2.71
N LYS A 114 -10.25 -26.91 4.03
CA LYS A 114 -9.15 -26.82 5.01
C LYS A 114 -8.19 -28.00 4.84
N ILE A 115 -6.99 -27.74 4.32
CA ILE A 115 -5.98 -28.76 4.03
C ILE A 115 -5.16 -29.02 5.28
N PHE A 116 -5.19 -30.26 5.78
CA PHE A 116 -4.36 -30.70 6.89
C PHE A 116 -3.10 -31.41 6.39
N CYS A 117 -1.97 -31.21 7.08
CA CYS A 117 -0.73 -31.91 6.79
C CYS A 117 -0.86 -33.41 7.08
N PRO A 118 -0.58 -34.32 6.13
CA PRO A 118 -0.70 -35.77 6.35
C PRO A 118 0.38 -36.36 7.27
N PHE A 119 1.41 -35.59 7.64
CA PHE A 119 2.53 -36.08 8.45
C PHE A 119 2.48 -35.66 9.91
N CYS A 120 1.91 -34.49 10.22
CA CYS A 120 1.83 -33.97 11.58
C CYS A 120 0.42 -33.49 11.97
N GLY A 121 -0.53 -33.48 11.03
CA GLY A 121 -1.91 -33.06 11.29
C GLY A 121 -2.11 -31.55 11.41
N SER A 122 -1.09 -30.73 11.19
CA SER A 122 -1.24 -29.27 11.33
C SER A 122 -2.04 -28.64 10.20
N ASN A 123 -2.64 -27.49 10.50
CA ASN A 123 -3.38 -26.63 9.59
C ASN A 123 -2.54 -25.49 9.01
N GLU A 124 -1.30 -25.30 9.47
CA GLU A 124 -0.34 -24.32 8.92
C GLU A 124 0.33 -24.88 7.65
N VAL A 125 -0.48 -25.01 6.60
CA VAL A 125 -0.07 -25.55 5.30
C VAL A 125 -0.28 -24.50 4.23
N VAL A 126 0.78 -24.21 3.47
CA VAL A 126 0.75 -23.24 2.36
C VAL A 126 1.00 -23.90 1.01
N LYS A 127 0.39 -23.34 -0.04
CA LYS A 127 0.63 -23.72 -1.43
C LYS A 127 2.05 -23.27 -1.84
N SER A 128 2.90 -24.21 -2.23
CA SER A 128 4.27 -23.91 -2.67
C SER A 128 4.26 -23.40 -4.11
N LYS A 129 4.74 -22.17 -4.32
CA LYS A 129 4.85 -21.52 -5.62
C LYS A 129 6.20 -21.81 -6.30
N LYS A 130 6.59 -23.09 -6.42
CA LYS A 130 7.77 -23.46 -7.22
C LYS A 130 7.32 -23.79 -8.65
N ALA A 131 7.02 -22.76 -9.44
CA ALA A 131 7.09 -22.87 -10.89
C ALA A 131 8.56 -22.64 -11.27
N GLY A 132 9.29 -23.71 -11.57
CA GLY A 132 10.70 -23.58 -11.96
C GLY A 132 10.80 -22.80 -13.27
N TRP A 133 11.52 -21.68 -13.27
CA TRP A 133 11.72 -20.83 -14.45
C TRP A 133 12.24 -21.62 -15.67
N PHE A 134 12.98 -22.71 -15.41
CA PHE A 134 13.41 -23.70 -16.41
C PHE A 134 12.27 -24.28 -17.27
N PHE A 135 11.05 -24.43 -16.74
CA PHE A 135 9.93 -24.98 -17.49
C PHE A 135 9.32 -23.97 -18.48
N LEU A 136 9.47 -22.67 -18.21
CA LEU A 136 8.96 -21.61 -19.08
C LEU A 136 9.85 -21.41 -20.31
N THR A 137 11.17 -21.48 -20.14
CA THR A 137 12.13 -21.24 -21.24
C THR A 137 12.07 -22.34 -22.30
N THR A 138 11.98 -23.61 -21.89
CA THR A 138 11.85 -24.74 -22.83
C THR A 138 10.48 -24.78 -23.52
N SER A 139 9.40 -24.44 -22.80
CA SER A 139 8.04 -24.46 -23.38
C SER A 139 7.85 -23.41 -24.47
N ILE A 140 8.52 -22.26 -24.38
CA ILE A 140 8.46 -21.19 -25.40
C ILE A 140 9.18 -21.61 -26.68
N LEU A 141 10.32 -22.31 -26.57
CA LEU A 141 11.13 -22.70 -27.73
C LEU A 141 10.52 -23.89 -28.50
N PHE A 142 9.96 -24.86 -27.80
CA PHE A 142 9.49 -26.10 -28.43
C PHE A 142 7.98 -26.15 -28.66
N ALA A 143 7.24 -25.11 -28.27
CA ALA A 143 5.77 -25.00 -28.39
C ALA A 143 5.01 -26.28 -27.97
N THR A 144 5.61 -27.08 -27.09
CA THR A 144 5.00 -28.31 -26.59
C THR A 144 3.97 -27.92 -25.54
N PRO A 145 2.71 -28.39 -25.62
CA PRO A 145 1.73 -28.15 -24.57
C PRO A 145 2.18 -28.89 -23.31
N THR A 146 2.83 -28.18 -22.38
CA THR A 146 3.41 -28.77 -21.16
C THR A 146 2.30 -29.01 -20.12
N PRO A 147 1.95 -30.28 -19.80
CA PRO A 147 0.80 -30.57 -18.96
C PRO A 147 1.22 -30.91 -17.53
N PHE A 148 2.08 -30.13 -16.86
CA PHE A 148 2.57 -30.51 -15.52
C PHE A 148 2.80 -29.34 -14.55
N PHE A 149 1.70 -28.71 -14.12
CA PHE A 149 1.67 -27.91 -12.89
C PHE A 149 1.14 -28.78 -11.73
N GLN A 150 2.04 -29.47 -11.04
CA GLN A 150 1.65 -30.23 -9.85
C GLN A 150 1.56 -29.30 -8.64
N LYS A 151 0.36 -29.19 -8.06
CA LYS A 151 0.13 -28.48 -6.79
C LYS A 151 0.91 -29.17 -5.67
N ARG A 152 1.92 -28.48 -5.13
CA ARG A 152 2.69 -28.92 -3.96
C ARG A 152 2.34 -28.04 -2.77
N TYR A 153 2.34 -28.63 -1.59
CA TYR A 153 2.06 -27.98 -0.32
C TYR A 153 3.28 -28.11 0.59
N TYR A 154 3.53 -27.07 1.37
CA TYR A 154 4.59 -27.03 2.38
C TYR A 154 3.95 -26.79 3.75
N CYS A 155 4.35 -27.58 4.74
CA CYS A 155 3.91 -27.45 6.12
C CYS A 155 4.99 -26.75 6.95
N PHE A 156 4.63 -25.74 7.74
CA PHE A 156 5.59 -25.00 8.57
C PHE A 156 6.06 -25.79 9.80
N ASP A 157 5.20 -26.60 10.39
CA ASP A 157 5.54 -27.36 11.61
C ASP A 157 6.52 -28.50 11.34
N CYS A 158 6.21 -29.33 10.34
CA CYS A 158 7.04 -30.50 10.02
C CYS A 158 8.08 -30.24 8.93
N LYS A 159 8.06 -29.05 8.30
CA LYS A 159 8.95 -28.61 7.22
C LYS A 159 9.00 -29.57 6.01
N LYS A 160 7.94 -30.36 5.80
CA LYS A 160 7.84 -31.33 4.68
C LYS A 160 7.01 -30.76 3.53
N GLU A 161 7.45 -31.08 2.31
CA GLU A 161 6.69 -30.86 1.08
C GLU A 161 5.88 -32.11 0.71
N PHE A 162 4.60 -31.95 0.33
CA PHE A 162 3.75 -33.05 -0.16
C PHE A 162 2.84 -32.62 -1.32
N LYS A 163 2.30 -33.62 -2.03
CA LYS A 163 1.29 -33.45 -3.07
C LYS A 163 -0.07 -33.84 -2.52
N GLN A 164 -1.10 -33.05 -2.78
CA GLN A 164 -2.47 -33.44 -2.44
C GLN A 164 -2.98 -34.42 -3.50
N LYS A 165 -3.12 -35.70 -3.14
CA LYS A 165 -3.87 -36.65 -3.96
C LYS A 165 -5.36 -36.30 -3.79
N ARG A 166 -6.02 -35.80 -4.83
CA ARG A 166 -7.49 -35.77 -4.84
C ARG A 166 -7.94 -37.24 -4.83
N LYS A 167 -8.74 -37.61 -3.82
CA LYS A 167 -9.39 -38.92 -3.75
C LYS A 167 -10.47 -39.00 -4.81
#